data_AF-A0A3A5ACJ1-F1
#
_entry.id   AF-A0A3A5ACJ1-F1
#
_cell.length_a   1.000
_cell.length_b   1.000
_cell.length_c   1.000
_cell.angle_alpha   90.00
_cell.angle_beta   90.00
_cell.angle_gamma   90.00
#
_symmetry.space_group_name_H-M   'P 1'
#
loop_
_entity.id
_entity.type
_entity.pdbx_description
1 polymer ?
#
loop_
_entity_poly.entity_id
_entity_poly.type
_entity_poly.pdbx_seq_one_letter_code
_entity_poly.pdbx_strand_id
1 'polypeptide(L)'
;ALAIQQANTYPNVVQAVVVGNECLNTDSNPNPVSVQQLITDLQQVRNGIANKNVLVTTCLGYASAQTYGSQLLPYCDLMMVNIYPFYAGPNGIGIDQAWSNLSTNYGNFVNQFSGKQVLVGETGWPSAGTPNGSAVPSIANEQTCITQILANGPSLGPIFTFEAFDEPWKTENGWAPNWGIWDKNGSSKINFGTYLTRDSAWLPDLNGNGSEEVIFLRQDLDRGQTKVLLKDGQSGEQIRTLRFFGAGWIPVALAAVQDLNGNGAPEIAVLASNEGTGAVQVVIKEAATGALLSKIDFDNAYKPKELIVRGDNHIAVLGTNPVNNISQVEVRHVLNGTLIKKTRIFNEL
;
A
#
# COMPACT_ATOMS: atom_id res chain seq x y z
N ALA A 1 25.67 -3.87 -15.51
CA ALA A 1 25.77 -2.57 -16.21
C ALA A 1 24.42 -1.82 -16.25
N LEU A 2 23.35 -2.41 -16.82
CA LEU A 2 22.05 -1.73 -16.93
C LEU A 2 21.41 -1.37 -15.57
N ALA A 3 21.41 -2.27 -14.58
CA ALA A 3 20.85 -1.99 -13.25
C ALA A 3 21.51 -0.77 -12.58
N ILE A 4 22.83 -0.64 -12.69
CA ILE A 4 23.59 0.52 -12.21
C ILE A 4 23.16 1.80 -12.94
N GLN A 5 23.03 1.73 -14.27
CA GLN A 5 22.57 2.86 -15.08
C GLN A 5 21.17 3.32 -14.65
N GLN A 6 20.24 2.39 -14.44
CA GLN A 6 18.87 2.69 -14.01
C GLN A 6 18.84 3.32 -12.61
N ALA A 7 19.60 2.78 -11.66
CA ALA A 7 19.74 3.34 -10.32
C ALA A 7 20.28 4.78 -10.34
N ASN A 8 21.25 5.07 -11.21
CA ASN A 8 21.82 6.40 -11.36
C ASN A 8 20.88 7.37 -12.10
N THR A 9 20.04 6.86 -13.01
CA THR A 9 19.12 7.68 -13.81
C THR A 9 17.86 8.05 -13.03
N TYR A 10 17.39 7.15 -12.16
CA TYR A 10 16.15 7.33 -11.39
C TYR A 10 16.38 7.21 -9.87
N PRO A 11 17.25 8.06 -9.29
CA PRO A 11 17.66 7.95 -7.88
C PRO A 11 16.53 8.20 -6.87
N ASN A 12 15.41 8.80 -7.28
CA ASN A 12 14.24 9.05 -6.44
C ASN A 12 13.17 7.96 -6.57
N VAL A 13 13.37 7.00 -7.49
CA VAL A 13 12.44 5.87 -7.72
C VAL A 13 13.09 4.57 -7.25
N VAL A 14 14.35 4.34 -7.63
CA VAL A 14 15.09 3.13 -7.26
C VAL A 14 15.59 3.26 -5.82
N GLN A 15 14.98 2.49 -4.92
CA GLN A 15 15.37 2.46 -3.50
C GLN A 15 16.52 1.47 -3.23
N ALA A 16 16.55 0.36 -3.96
CA ALA A 16 17.56 -0.67 -3.80
C ALA A 16 17.85 -1.39 -5.12
N VAL A 17 19.07 -1.93 -5.24
CA VAL A 17 19.45 -2.90 -6.27
C VAL A 17 19.68 -4.25 -5.60
N VAL A 18 18.88 -5.23 -6.01
CA VAL A 18 19.01 -6.63 -5.58
C VAL A 18 19.94 -7.36 -6.57
N VAL A 19 21.13 -7.74 -6.10
CA VAL A 19 22.14 -8.44 -6.88
C VAL A 19 21.93 -9.94 -6.67
N GLY A 20 21.27 -10.58 -7.63
CA GLY A 20 20.92 -12.00 -7.58
C GLY A 20 19.60 -12.27 -6.85
N ASN A 21 18.85 -13.25 -7.36
CA ASN A 21 17.68 -13.84 -6.71
C ASN A 21 17.87 -15.37 -6.71
N GLU A 22 17.93 -15.98 -5.53
CA GLU A 22 18.08 -17.44 -5.37
C GLU A 22 19.17 -18.03 -6.28
N CYS A 23 20.38 -17.44 -6.22
CA CYS A 23 21.44 -17.70 -7.19
C CYS A 23 22.59 -18.57 -6.68
N LEU A 24 22.52 -19.07 -5.44
CA LEU A 24 23.58 -19.88 -4.84
C LEU A 24 23.29 -21.38 -4.98
N ASN A 25 24.29 -22.22 -4.69
CA ASN A 25 24.21 -23.67 -4.89
C ASN A 25 23.24 -24.40 -3.94
N THR A 26 22.81 -23.76 -2.86
CA THR A 26 21.76 -24.26 -1.96
C THR A 26 20.37 -23.76 -2.34
N ASP A 27 20.27 -22.88 -3.33
CA ASP A 27 19.01 -22.49 -3.95
C ASP A 27 18.63 -23.47 -5.08
N SER A 28 17.37 -23.43 -5.50
CA SER A 28 16.87 -24.20 -6.65
C SER A 28 17.28 -23.57 -7.99
N ASN A 29 18.58 -23.32 -8.18
CA ASN A 29 19.13 -22.70 -9.39
C ASN A 29 19.85 -23.74 -10.26
N PRO A 30 19.51 -23.88 -11.56
CA PRO A 30 20.21 -24.82 -12.44
C PRO A 30 21.67 -24.41 -12.75
N ASN A 31 22.02 -23.14 -12.56
CA ASN A 31 23.35 -22.58 -12.85
C ASN A 31 23.79 -21.66 -11.69
N PRO A 32 24.08 -22.21 -10.50
CA PRO A 32 24.39 -21.40 -9.33
C PRO A 32 25.74 -20.69 -9.49
N VAL A 33 25.81 -19.45 -9.01
CA VAL A 33 27.08 -18.73 -8.86
C VAL A 33 27.76 -19.13 -7.56
N SER A 34 29.10 -18.96 -7.51
CA SER A 34 29.81 -19.10 -6.24
C SER A 34 29.53 -17.90 -5.32
N VAL A 35 29.63 -18.12 -4.01
CA VAL A 35 29.52 -17.03 -3.03
C VAL A 35 30.54 -15.92 -3.30
N GLN A 36 31.76 -16.29 -3.74
CA GLN A 36 32.80 -15.32 -4.08
C GLN A 36 32.45 -14.48 -5.32
N GLN A 37 31.79 -15.08 -6.31
CA GLN A 37 31.28 -14.35 -7.46
C GLN A 37 30.19 -13.35 -7.04
N LEU A 38 29.24 -13.79 -6.22
CA LEU A 38 28.18 -12.90 -5.71
C LEU A 38 28.74 -11.72 -4.91
N ILE A 39 29.75 -11.95 -4.05
CA ILE A 39 30.47 -10.89 -3.34
C ILE A 39 31.10 -9.89 -4.32
N THR A 40 31.74 -10.40 -5.38
CA THR A 40 32.37 -9.57 -6.42
C THR A 40 31.32 -8.71 -7.13
N ASP A 41 30.17 -9.28 -7.46
CA ASP A 41 29.08 -8.58 -8.14
C ASP A 41 28.44 -7.51 -7.24
N LEU A 42 28.23 -7.82 -5.95
CA LEU A 42 27.74 -6.86 -4.94
C LEU A 42 28.66 -5.65 -4.84
N GLN A 43 29.97 -5.88 -4.77
CA GLN A 43 30.97 -4.81 -4.73
C GLN A 43 30.99 -4.00 -6.03
N GLN A 44 30.92 -4.67 -7.19
CA GLN A 44 30.87 -4.01 -8.49
C GLN A 44 29.65 -3.08 -8.59
N VAL A 45 28.48 -3.55 -8.18
CA VAL A 45 27.23 -2.76 -8.20
C VAL A 45 27.34 -1.58 -7.24
N ARG A 46 27.78 -1.81 -5.99
CA ARG A 46 27.97 -0.75 -4.99
C ARG A 46 28.93 0.35 -5.47
N ASN A 47 29.98 -0.02 -6.17
CA ASN A 47 30.95 0.93 -6.73
C ASN A 47 30.40 1.72 -7.92
N GLY A 48 29.54 1.10 -8.73
CA GLY A 48 28.95 1.74 -9.91
C GLY A 48 27.78 2.70 -9.61
N ILE A 49 27.09 2.51 -8.48
CA ILE A 49 25.98 3.38 -8.07
C ILE A 49 26.55 4.70 -7.52
N ALA A 50 26.19 5.82 -8.15
CA ALA A 50 26.62 7.17 -7.79
C ALA A 50 25.86 7.71 -6.57
N ASN A 51 24.53 7.52 -6.53
CA ASN A 51 23.71 7.93 -5.39
C ASN A 51 23.79 6.89 -4.27
N LYS A 52 24.47 7.23 -3.17
CA LYS A 52 24.65 6.33 -2.02
C LYS A 52 23.40 6.12 -1.17
N ASN A 53 22.28 6.79 -1.49
CA ASN A 53 20.98 6.49 -0.90
C ASN A 53 20.31 5.25 -1.53
N VAL A 54 20.76 4.82 -2.71
CA VAL A 54 20.28 3.56 -3.31
C VAL A 54 21.01 2.40 -2.64
N LEU A 55 20.25 1.55 -1.95
CA LEU A 55 20.78 0.42 -1.18
C LEU A 55 21.20 -0.73 -2.10
N VAL A 56 22.15 -1.55 -1.65
CA VAL A 56 22.59 -2.77 -2.35
C VAL A 56 22.37 -3.97 -1.45
N THR A 57 21.72 -5.00 -1.99
CA THR A 57 21.40 -6.24 -1.29
C THR A 57 21.47 -7.44 -2.25
N THR A 58 21.26 -8.65 -1.74
CA THR A 58 20.97 -9.88 -2.49
C THR A 58 19.68 -10.50 -1.94
N CYS A 59 18.91 -11.18 -2.78
CA CYS A 59 17.76 -11.96 -2.35
C CYS A 59 18.11 -13.44 -2.30
N LEU A 60 18.10 -14.02 -1.10
CA LEU A 60 18.51 -15.40 -0.85
C LEU A 60 17.28 -16.30 -0.63
N GLY A 61 17.34 -17.53 -1.15
CA GLY A 61 16.42 -18.58 -0.70
C GLY A 61 16.75 -18.97 0.74
N TYR A 62 15.78 -19.60 1.42
CA TYR A 62 15.88 -19.92 2.85
C TYR A 62 17.19 -20.68 3.21
N ALA A 63 17.51 -21.74 2.48
CA ALA A 63 18.69 -22.58 2.75
C ALA A 63 20.01 -21.81 2.53
N SER A 64 20.06 -20.97 1.50
CA SER A 64 21.21 -20.12 1.21
C SER A 64 21.41 -19.01 2.24
N ALA A 65 20.31 -18.42 2.73
CA ALA A 65 20.36 -17.45 3.82
C ALA A 65 20.94 -18.08 5.09
N GLN A 66 20.50 -19.29 5.46
CA GLN A 66 21.06 -20.02 6.61
C GLN A 66 22.54 -20.35 6.42
N THR A 67 22.92 -20.83 5.24
CA THR A 67 24.27 -21.36 4.98
C THR A 67 25.31 -20.25 4.75
N TYR A 68 24.96 -19.25 3.94
CA TYR A 68 25.92 -18.25 3.43
C TYR A 68 25.58 -16.81 3.82
N GLY A 69 24.41 -16.54 4.39
CA GLY A 69 23.94 -15.18 4.66
C GLY A 69 24.93 -14.38 5.54
N SER A 70 25.53 -15.01 6.55
CA SER A 70 26.51 -14.35 7.42
C SER A 70 27.81 -13.96 6.69
N GLN A 71 28.20 -14.72 5.65
CA GLN A 71 29.36 -14.39 4.80
C GLN A 71 29.07 -13.21 3.88
N LEU A 72 27.81 -13.03 3.47
CA LEU A 72 27.36 -11.96 2.56
C LEU A 72 27.00 -10.67 3.30
N LEU A 73 26.69 -10.76 4.60
CA LEU A 73 26.25 -9.66 5.46
C LEU A 73 27.12 -8.38 5.36
N PRO A 74 28.47 -8.45 5.31
CA PRO A 74 29.30 -7.25 5.21
C PRO A 74 29.17 -6.48 3.88
N TYR A 75 28.65 -7.12 2.84
CA TYR A 75 28.58 -6.57 1.49
C TYR A 75 27.20 -6.00 1.14
N CYS A 76 26.21 -6.20 2.02
CA CYS A 76 24.83 -5.76 1.83
C CYS A 76 24.45 -4.64 2.82
N ASP A 77 23.61 -3.71 2.39
CA ASP A 77 23.07 -2.64 3.26
C ASP A 77 21.93 -3.16 4.14
N LEU A 78 21.16 -4.12 3.62
CA LEU A 78 20.11 -4.89 4.28
C LEU A 78 20.18 -6.34 3.77
N MET A 79 19.48 -7.28 4.40
CA MET A 79 19.39 -8.66 3.94
C MET A 79 17.97 -8.95 3.46
N MET A 80 17.82 -9.57 2.29
CA MET A 80 16.52 -9.96 1.73
C MET A 80 16.47 -11.49 1.64
N VAL A 81 15.42 -12.10 2.20
CA VAL A 81 15.26 -13.55 2.27
C VAL A 81 13.87 -13.96 1.81
N ASN A 82 13.78 -14.90 0.88
CA ASN A 82 12.53 -15.52 0.49
C ASN A 82 12.10 -16.51 1.58
N ILE A 83 10.91 -16.31 2.15
CA ILE A 83 10.38 -17.14 3.23
C ILE A 83 8.97 -17.56 2.84
N TYR A 84 8.85 -18.79 2.33
CA TYR A 84 7.59 -19.36 1.89
C TYR A 84 7.12 -20.46 2.85
N PRO A 85 6.10 -20.20 3.68
CA PRO A 85 5.46 -21.25 4.46
C PRO A 85 4.91 -22.40 3.60
N PHE A 86 4.54 -22.12 2.35
CA PHE A 86 4.06 -23.13 1.39
C PHE A 86 5.07 -24.26 1.10
N TYR A 87 6.38 -23.99 1.21
CA TYR A 87 7.44 -24.99 1.03
C TYR A 87 7.96 -25.57 2.36
N ALA A 88 7.36 -25.19 3.49
CA ALA A 88 7.93 -25.50 4.80
C ALA A 88 7.70 -26.95 5.23
N GLY A 89 8.77 -27.55 5.74
CA GLY A 89 8.75 -28.88 6.34
C GLY A 89 8.68 -30.02 5.31
N PRO A 90 9.11 -31.23 5.70
CA PRO A 90 9.20 -32.37 4.77
C PRO A 90 7.83 -32.86 4.26
N ASN A 91 6.74 -32.55 4.98
CA ASN A 91 5.37 -32.98 4.64
C ASN A 91 4.44 -31.78 4.34
N GLY A 92 4.99 -30.58 4.14
CA GLY A 92 4.20 -29.34 4.07
C GLY A 92 3.56 -28.97 5.42
N ILE A 93 3.08 -27.74 5.52
CA ILE A 93 2.27 -27.26 6.67
C ILE A 93 0.92 -26.76 6.19
N GLY A 94 -0.08 -26.78 7.07
CA GLY A 94 -1.40 -26.23 6.77
C GLY A 94 -1.43 -24.70 6.80
N ILE A 95 -2.43 -24.10 6.16
CA ILE A 95 -2.58 -22.63 6.10
C ILE A 95 -2.65 -21.98 7.48
N ASP A 96 -3.23 -22.65 8.47
CA ASP A 96 -3.34 -22.15 9.84
C ASP A 96 -1.98 -21.97 10.53
N GLN A 97 -0.94 -22.61 10.01
CA GLN A 97 0.44 -22.52 10.51
C GLN A 97 1.31 -21.56 9.69
N ALA A 98 0.79 -21.01 8.59
CA ALA A 98 1.60 -20.24 7.64
C ALA A 98 2.21 -18.98 8.27
N TRP A 99 1.39 -18.19 8.97
CA TRP A 99 1.86 -16.97 9.63
C TRP A 99 2.86 -17.23 10.75
N SER A 100 2.60 -18.23 11.60
CA SER A 100 3.51 -18.56 12.71
C SER A 100 4.85 -19.08 12.18
N ASN A 101 4.85 -19.85 11.09
CA ASN A 101 6.06 -20.27 10.40
C ASN A 101 6.83 -19.07 9.81
N LEU A 102 6.16 -18.18 9.06
CA LEU A 102 6.78 -17.00 8.47
C LEU A 102 7.43 -16.11 9.53
N SER A 103 6.65 -15.71 10.54
CA SER A 103 7.09 -14.78 11.59
C SER A 103 8.22 -15.36 12.46
N THR A 104 8.16 -16.65 12.80
CA THR A 104 9.25 -17.33 13.52
C THR A 104 10.53 -17.35 12.71
N ASN A 105 10.45 -17.72 11.43
CA ASN A 105 11.63 -17.78 10.56
C ASN A 105 12.21 -16.40 10.26
N TYR A 106 11.37 -15.38 10.09
CA TYR A 106 11.84 -13.99 10.03
C TYR A 106 12.64 -13.62 11.28
N GLY A 107 12.12 -13.93 12.49
CA GLY A 107 12.83 -13.69 13.74
C GLY A 107 14.19 -14.41 13.82
N ASN A 108 14.28 -15.64 13.30
CA ASN A 108 15.55 -16.36 13.22
C ASN A 108 16.58 -15.63 12.35
N PHE A 109 16.16 -15.10 11.19
CA PHE A 109 17.06 -14.33 10.32
C PHE A 109 17.42 -12.96 10.86
N VAL A 110 16.49 -12.28 11.57
CA VAL A 110 16.81 -11.04 12.30
C VAL A 110 17.94 -11.30 13.32
N ASN A 111 17.88 -12.42 14.03
CA ASN A 111 18.94 -12.81 14.96
C ASN A 111 20.25 -13.14 14.23
N GLN A 112 20.18 -13.88 13.12
CA GLN A 112 21.36 -14.25 12.32
C GLN A 112 22.06 -13.03 11.70
N PHE A 113 21.30 -12.04 11.26
CA PHE A 113 21.78 -10.84 10.55
C PHE A 113 21.80 -9.60 11.44
N SER A 114 22.11 -9.79 12.73
CA SER A 114 22.17 -8.71 13.72
C SER A 114 22.96 -7.50 13.23
N GLY A 115 22.38 -6.31 13.36
CA GLY A 115 22.95 -5.05 12.88
C GLY A 115 22.59 -4.66 11.44
N LYS A 116 21.81 -5.49 10.73
CA LYS A 116 21.24 -5.17 9.41
C LYS A 116 19.73 -5.35 9.43
N GLN A 117 19.01 -4.54 8.66
CA GLN A 117 17.58 -4.74 8.44
C GLN A 117 17.36 -6.03 7.64
N VAL A 118 16.34 -6.81 8.00
CA VAL A 118 15.91 -8.00 7.25
C VAL A 118 14.58 -7.69 6.56
N LEU A 119 14.50 -8.06 5.29
CA LEU A 119 13.30 -7.95 4.45
C LEU A 119 12.88 -9.36 4.05
N VAL A 120 11.57 -9.60 4.03
CA VAL A 120 11.02 -10.80 3.39
C VAL A 120 10.94 -10.49 1.90
N GLY A 121 11.78 -11.16 1.13
CA GLY A 121 11.97 -10.89 -0.29
C GLY A 121 10.81 -11.39 -1.15
N GLU A 122 10.25 -12.52 -0.77
CA GLU A 122 9.07 -13.10 -1.37
C GLU A 122 8.38 -14.00 -0.33
N THR A 123 7.05 -13.95 -0.30
CA THR A 123 6.20 -14.86 0.46
C THR A 123 4.78 -14.82 -0.09
N GLY A 124 4.04 -15.92 0.03
CA GLY A 124 2.68 -16.00 -0.49
C GLY A 124 2.11 -17.41 -0.37
N TRP A 125 0.95 -17.62 -0.99
CA TRP A 125 0.29 -18.92 -1.06
C TRP A 125 -0.53 -19.02 -2.36
N PRO A 126 -0.34 -20.07 -3.18
CA PRO A 126 -1.01 -20.17 -4.46
C PRO A 126 -2.51 -20.49 -4.32
N SER A 127 -3.32 -19.98 -5.24
CA SER A 127 -4.77 -20.15 -5.22
C SER A 127 -5.26 -21.44 -5.89
N ALA A 128 -4.40 -22.12 -6.66
CA ALA A 128 -4.73 -23.31 -7.43
C ALA A 128 -3.48 -24.15 -7.70
N GLY A 129 -3.69 -25.40 -8.11
CA GLY A 129 -2.63 -26.39 -8.34
C GLY A 129 -2.74 -27.59 -7.40
N THR A 130 -1.75 -28.48 -7.48
CA THR A 130 -1.68 -29.68 -6.63
C THR A 130 -1.26 -29.33 -5.20
N PRO A 131 -1.58 -30.11 -4.17
CA PRO A 131 -1.01 -29.89 -2.84
C PRO A 131 0.51 -30.12 -2.78
N ASN A 132 1.24 -29.30 -2.02
CA ASN A 132 2.62 -29.57 -1.60
C ASN A 132 2.60 -30.16 -0.19
N GLY A 133 2.40 -31.48 -0.09
CA GLY A 133 2.11 -32.14 1.19
C GLY A 133 0.83 -31.56 1.81
N SER A 134 0.91 -31.09 3.06
CA SER A 134 -0.20 -30.45 3.78
C SER A 134 -0.53 -29.03 3.29
N ALA A 135 0.34 -28.42 2.47
CA ALA A 135 0.13 -27.08 1.94
C ALA A 135 -0.79 -27.18 0.70
N VAL A 136 -2.08 -26.89 0.88
CA VAL A 136 -3.10 -26.99 -0.16
C VAL A 136 -3.32 -25.64 -0.84
N PRO A 137 -3.09 -25.50 -2.16
CA PRO A 137 -3.50 -24.31 -2.91
C PRO A 137 -5.02 -24.17 -2.95
N SER A 138 -5.53 -22.98 -2.63
CA SER A 138 -6.95 -22.62 -2.83
C SER A 138 -7.12 -21.11 -2.67
N ILE A 139 -8.16 -20.53 -3.28
CA ILE A 139 -8.52 -19.10 -3.07
C ILE A 139 -8.73 -18.80 -1.58
N ALA A 140 -9.34 -19.71 -0.82
CA ALA A 140 -9.56 -19.53 0.62
C ALA A 140 -8.23 -19.50 1.42
N ASN A 141 -7.26 -20.32 1.03
CA ASN A 141 -5.96 -20.34 1.69
C ASN A 141 -5.10 -19.15 1.29
N GLU A 142 -5.13 -18.73 0.01
CA GLU A 142 -4.51 -17.49 -0.45
C GLU A 142 -5.09 -16.27 0.29
N GLN A 143 -6.42 -16.15 0.34
CA GLN A 143 -7.11 -15.12 1.15
C GLN A 143 -6.59 -15.08 2.59
N THR A 144 -6.49 -16.24 3.24
CA THR A 144 -6.05 -16.34 4.63
C THR A 144 -4.60 -15.90 4.78
N CYS A 145 -3.70 -16.39 3.91
CA CYS A 145 -2.29 -16.03 3.92
C CYS A 145 -2.10 -14.52 3.73
N ILE A 146 -2.71 -13.95 2.69
CA ILE A 146 -2.56 -12.53 2.36
C ILE A 146 -3.16 -11.65 3.45
N THR A 147 -4.32 -12.01 4.01
CA THR A 147 -4.91 -11.26 5.12
C THR A 147 -4.02 -11.28 6.37
N GLN A 148 -3.40 -12.42 6.69
CA GLN A 148 -2.45 -12.51 7.80
C GLN A 148 -1.20 -11.65 7.56
N ILE A 149 -0.66 -11.65 6.33
CA ILE A 149 0.49 -10.81 5.95
C ILE A 149 0.13 -9.33 6.07
N LEU A 150 -1.03 -8.90 5.56
CA LEU A 150 -1.44 -7.49 5.62
C LEU A 150 -1.73 -7.03 7.06
N ALA A 151 -2.40 -7.87 7.86
CA ALA A 151 -2.78 -7.52 9.22
C ALA A 151 -1.57 -7.48 10.18
N ASN A 152 -0.63 -8.41 10.02
CA ASN A 152 0.43 -8.62 11.01
C ASN A 152 1.84 -8.26 10.49
N GLY A 153 2.04 -8.22 9.17
CA GLY A 153 3.32 -7.88 8.52
C GLY A 153 3.96 -6.56 8.98
N PRO A 154 3.19 -5.47 9.20
CA PRO A 154 3.75 -4.21 9.71
C PRO A 154 4.50 -4.32 11.05
N SER A 155 4.26 -5.38 11.83
CA SER A 155 4.98 -5.64 13.10
C SER A 155 6.36 -6.31 12.92
N LEU A 156 6.69 -6.79 11.71
CA LEU A 156 7.95 -7.45 11.41
C LEU A 156 8.94 -6.48 10.77
N GLY A 157 8.78 -6.23 9.47
CA GLY A 157 9.65 -5.46 8.58
C GLY A 157 9.02 -5.44 7.19
N PRO A 158 9.65 -4.82 6.17
CA PRO A 158 9.08 -4.81 4.83
C PRO A 158 8.96 -6.24 4.27
N ILE A 159 7.80 -6.52 3.68
CA ILE A 159 7.46 -7.81 3.06
C ILE A 159 7.05 -7.54 1.62
N PHE A 160 7.68 -8.25 0.68
CA PHE A 160 7.25 -8.30 -0.71
C PHE A 160 6.37 -9.54 -0.89
N THR A 161 5.06 -9.31 -1.00
CA THR A 161 4.09 -10.37 -1.23
C THR A 161 4.17 -10.85 -2.68
N PHE A 162 4.36 -12.15 -2.85
CA PHE A 162 4.45 -12.81 -4.15
C PHE A 162 3.08 -13.45 -4.48
N GLU A 163 2.36 -12.97 -5.49
CA GLU A 163 2.68 -11.85 -6.40
C GLU A 163 1.46 -11.01 -6.77
N ALA A 164 1.65 -9.98 -7.60
CA ALA A 164 0.53 -9.13 -8.01
C ALA A 164 -0.46 -9.91 -8.88
N PHE A 165 -0.04 -10.39 -10.05
CA PHE A 165 -0.94 -11.03 -11.01
C PHE A 165 -0.57 -12.49 -11.22
N ASP A 166 -1.56 -13.34 -11.44
CA ASP A 166 -1.32 -14.69 -11.96
C ASP A 166 -0.51 -14.59 -13.26
N GLU A 167 0.50 -15.44 -13.38
CA GLU A 167 1.47 -15.44 -14.49
C GLU A 167 1.35 -16.75 -15.30
N PRO A 168 0.45 -16.83 -16.31
CA PRO A 168 0.16 -18.08 -17.03
C PRO A 168 1.34 -18.68 -17.79
N TRP A 169 2.43 -17.93 -17.95
CA TRP A 169 3.63 -18.39 -18.64
C TRP A 169 4.54 -19.26 -17.75
N LYS A 170 4.30 -19.31 -16.42
CA LYS A 170 5.00 -20.21 -15.49
C LYS A 170 4.43 -21.62 -15.58
N THR A 171 5.21 -22.57 -16.09
CA THR A 171 4.76 -23.93 -16.42
C THR A 171 5.49 -25.03 -15.64
N GLU A 172 6.34 -24.67 -14.68
CA GLU A 172 7.17 -25.62 -13.92
C GLU A 172 6.37 -26.61 -13.07
N ASN A 173 5.15 -26.27 -12.67
CA ASN A 173 4.23 -27.14 -11.95
C ASN A 173 2.79 -26.56 -11.99
N GLY A 174 1.83 -27.27 -11.38
CA GLY A 174 0.42 -26.88 -11.40
C GLY A 174 0.06 -25.64 -10.58
N TRP A 175 0.89 -25.22 -9.62
CA TRP A 175 0.62 -24.02 -8.80
C TRP A 175 1.37 -22.77 -9.26
N ALA A 176 2.45 -22.93 -10.01
CA ALA A 176 3.32 -21.86 -10.48
C ALA A 176 2.60 -20.66 -11.14
N PRO A 177 1.55 -20.83 -11.96
CA PRO A 177 0.89 -19.67 -12.56
C PRO A 177 -0.14 -18.97 -11.65
N ASN A 178 -0.34 -19.44 -10.41
CA ASN A 178 -1.50 -19.08 -9.58
C ASN A 178 -1.17 -18.37 -8.26
N TRP A 179 -0.09 -17.59 -8.18
CA TRP A 179 0.34 -16.86 -6.97
C TRP A 179 -0.21 -15.43 -6.87
N GLY A 180 -0.92 -14.97 -7.91
CA GLY A 180 -1.38 -13.60 -8.01
C GLY A 180 -2.48 -13.29 -7.01
N ILE A 181 -2.38 -12.16 -6.33
CA ILE A 181 -3.50 -11.59 -5.58
C ILE A 181 -4.65 -11.19 -6.53
N TRP A 182 -4.31 -10.85 -7.77
CA TRP A 182 -5.20 -10.66 -8.90
C TRP A 182 -5.01 -11.76 -9.94
N ASP A 183 -6.08 -12.10 -10.67
CA ASP A 183 -5.98 -12.98 -11.83
C ASP A 183 -5.22 -12.29 -12.99
N LYS A 184 -4.93 -13.05 -14.05
CA LYS A 184 -4.22 -12.56 -15.25
C LYS A 184 -4.90 -11.38 -15.96
N ASN A 185 -6.17 -11.11 -15.68
CA ASN A 185 -6.95 -10.02 -16.25
C ASN A 185 -7.06 -8.82 -15.29
N GLY A 186 -6.45 -8.89 -14.11
CA GLY A 186 -6.50 -7.86 -13.07
C GLY A 186 -7.74 -7.93 -12.18
N SER A 187 -8.51 -9.01 -12.22
CA SER A 187 -9.64 -9.20 -11.30
C SER A 187 -9.12 -9.71 -9.95
N SER A 188 -9.57 -9.11 -8.84
CA SER A 188 -9.13 -9.53 -7.51
C SER A 188 -9.57 -10.96 -7.21
N LYS A 189 -8.64 -11.82 -6.78
CA LYS A 189 -8.94 -13.19 -6.32
C LYS A 189 -9.33 -13.22 -4.84
N ILE A 190 -8.80 -12.27 -4.07
CA ILE A 190 -9.07 -12.13 -2.65
C ILE A 190 -9.97 -10.92 -2.37
N ASN A 191 -10.66 -10.99 -1.24
CA ASN A 191 -11.46 -9.92 -0.65
C ASN A 191 -10.63 -9.20 0.42
N PHE A 192 -10.27 -7.93 0.18
CA PHE A 192 -9.54 -7.10 1.14
C PHE A 192 -10.44 -6.51 2.25
N GLY A 193 -11.65 -7.04 2.41
CA GLY A 193 -12.74 -6.45 3.17
C GLY A 193 -13.62 -5.54 2.29
N THR A 194 -14.81 -5.23 2.77
CA THR A 194 -15.74 -4.36 2.03
C THR A 194 -15.29 -2.90 1.97
N TYR A 195 -14.41 -2.45 2.88
CA TYR A 195 -14.09 -1.03 3.01
C TYR A 195 -12.60 -0.76 3.18
N LEU A 196 -12.02 0.11 2.34
CA LEU A 196 -10.73 0.75 2.59
C LEU A 196 -10.93 2.09 3.28
N THR A 197 -10.38 2.26 4.48
CA THR A 197 -10.30 3.58 5.13
C THR A 197 -9.15 4.37 4.50
N ARG A 198 -9.44 5.59 4.04
CA ARG A 198 -8.47 6.43 3.31
C ARG A 198 -7.94 7.59 4.15
N ASP A 199 -8.77 8.13 5.04
CA ASP A 199 -8.46 9.35 5.79
C ASP A 199 -9.42 9.45 7.00
N SER A 200 -9.10 10.29 7.97
CA SER A 200 -9.93 10.55 9.16
C SER A 200 -9.83 11.99 9.68
N ALA A 201 -10.88 12.48 10.33
CA ALA A 201 -10.89 13.78 10.99
C ALA A 201 -11.73 13.78 12.29
N TRP A 202 -11.50 14.76 13.14
CA TRP A 202 -12.36 15.06 14.29
C TRP A 202 -13.58 15.87 13.85
N LEU A 203 -14.70 15.69 14.56
CA LEU A 203 -15.95 16.42 14.39
C LEU A 203 -16.44 16.87 15.77
N PRO A 204 -16.99 18.09 15.93
CA PRO A 204 -17.59 18.52 17.19
C PRO A 204 -18.71 17.59 17.67
N ASP A 205 -18.85 17.47 19.00
CA ASP A 205 -19.85 16.62 19.68
C ASP A 205 -21.26 16.76 19.07
N LEU A 206 -21.64 15.73 18.31
CA LEU A 206 -22.85 15.62 17.54
C LEU A 206 -23.96 14.94 18.33
N ASN A 207 -23.61 14.05 19.27
CA ASN A 207 -24.58 13.27 20.04
C ASN A 207 -24.88 13.87 21.43
N GLY A 208 -24.13 14.89 21.85
CA GLY A 208 -24.34 15.66 23.08
C GLY A 208 -23.83 14.96 24.34
N ASN A 209 -22.90 14.01 24.23
CA ASN A 209 -22.34 13.29 25.38
C ASN A 209 -21.11 13.96 26.01
N GLY A 210 -20.67 15.10 25.47
CA GLY A 210 -19.52 15.87 25.92
C GLY A 210 -18.19 15.44 25.31
N SER A 211 -18.19 14.53 24.32
CA SER A 211 -16.99 14.06 23.61
C SER A 211 -17.11 14.32 22.10
N GLU A 212 -16.01 14.73 21.47
CA GLU A 212 -15.93 14.89 20.02
C GLU A 212 -16.06 13.54 19.30
N GLU A 213 -16.61 13.54 18.08
CA GLU A 213 -16.67 12.37 17.21
C GLU A 213 -15.44 12.23 16.32
N VAL A 214 -15.22 11.01 15.85
CA VAL A 214 -14.25 10.70 14.81
C VAL A 214 -14.96 10.24 13.56
N ILE A 215 -14.56 10.81 12.42
CA ILE A 215 -15.10 10.47 11.11
C ILE A 215 -14.03 9.83 10.22
N PHE A 216 -14.40 8.77 9.50
CA PHE A 216 -13.50 8.00 8.65
C PHE A 216 -14.02 7.98 7.22
N LEU A 217 -13.21 8.45 6.28
CA LEU A 217 -13.48 8.34 4.86
C LEU A 217 -13.18 6.91 4.42
N ARG A 218 -14.17 6.23 3.84
CA ARG A 218 -14.08 4.85 3.40
C ARG A 218 -14.50 4.69 1.95
N GLN A 219 -13.81 3.82 1.23
CA GLN A 219 -14.20 3.35 -0.08
C GLN A 219 -14.76 1.92 0.03
N ASP A 220 -16.02 1.74 -0.34
CA ASP A 220 -16.66 0.44 -0.49
C ASP A 220 -16.07 -0.25 -1.73
N LEU A 221 -15.28 -1.31 -1.51
CA LEU A 221 -14.57 -2.02 -2.58
C LEU A 221 -15.51 -2.85 -3.46
N ASP A 222 -16.63 -3.33 -2.92
CA ASP A 222 -17.58 -4.15 -3.66
C ASP A 222 -18.44 -3.29 -4.61
N ARG A 223 -18.79 -2.07 -4.18
CA ARG A 223 -19.73 -1.18 -4.91
C ARG A 223 -19.07 0.06 -5.49
N GLY A 224 -17.78 0.28 -5.23
CA GLY A 224 -17.06 1.51 -5.56
C GLY A 224 -17.63 2.76 -4.89
N GLN A 225 -18.38 2.63 -3.80
CA GLN A 225 -19.07 3.76 -3.15
C GLN A 225 -18.18 4.44 -2.12
N THR A 226 -18.14 5.77 -2.15
CA THR A 226 -17.51 6.56 -1.09
C THR A 226 -18.48 6.78 0.06
N LYS A 227 -18.04 6.46 1.28
CA LYS A 227 -18.80 6.61 2.51
C LYS A 227 -17.98 7.30 3.58
N VAL A 228 -18.64 7.97 4.51
CA VAL A 228 -18.04 8.46 5.75
C VAL A 228 -18.68 7.72 6.91
N LEU A 229 -17.86 7.04 7.72
CA LEU A 229 -18.28 6.42 8.97
C LEU A 229 -18.09 7.41 10.11
N LEU A 230 -19.13 7.63 10.91
CA LEU A 230 -19.07 8.48 12.09
C LEU A 230 -19.12 7.58 13.32
N LYS A 231 -18.15 7.74 14.22
CA LYS A 231 -18.06 7.04 15.49
C LYS A 231 -17.93 8.03 16.63
N ASP A 232 -18.53 7.65 17.74
CA ASP A 232 -18.33 8.35 19.01
C ASP A 232 -16.87 8.24 19.45
N GLY A 233 -16.22 9.36 19.76
CA GLY A 233 -14.79 9.38 20.09
C GLY A 233 -14.45 8.74 21.44
N GLN A 234 -15.42 8.61 22.34
CA GLN A 234 -15.23 8.03 23.67
C GLN A 234 -15.51 6.52 23.70
N SER A 235 -16.67 6.11 23.23
CA SER A 235 -17.13 4.72 23.25
C SER A 235 -16.70 3.91 22.04
N GLY A 236 -16.38 4.57 20.92
CA GLY A 236 -16.08 3.91 19.63
C GLY A 236 -17.30 3.33 18.92
N GLU A 237 -18.50 3.52 19.49
CA GLU A 237 -19.77 3.08 18.90
C GLU A 237 -20.05 3.82 17.59
N GLN A 238 -20.66 3.11 16.65
CA GLN A 238 -21.05 3.72 15.39
C GLN A 238 -22.27 4.60 15.59
N ILE A 239 -22.12 5.90 15.32
CA ILE A 239 -23.25 6.83 15.30
C ILE A 239 -24.01 6.67 13.98
N ARG A 240 -23.31 6.74 12.84
CA ARG A 240 -23.92 6.57 11.52
C ARG A 240 -22.92 6.35 10.39
N THR A 241 -23.44 6.10 9.19
CA THR A 241 -22.66 6.10 7.94
C THR A 241 -23.36 6.94 6.89
N LEU A 242 -22.60 7.84 6.26
CA LEU A 242 -23.03 8.71 5.17
C LEU A 242 -22.47 8.25 3.82
N ARG A 243 -23.24 8.42 2.75
CA ARG A 243 -22.79 8.16 1.37
C ARG A 243 -22.47 9.48 0.68
N PHE A 244 -21.35 9.57 -0.03
CA PHE A 244 -20.92 10.79 -0.74
C PHE A 244 -20.90 10.60 -2.25
N PHE A 245 -20.05 9.70 -2.75
CA PHE A 245 -19.89 9.43 -4.17
C PHE A 245 -20.23 7.97 -4.52
N GLY A 246 -20.65 7.75 -5.76
CA GLY A 246 -20.90 6.43 -6.32
C GLY A 246 -19.66 5.84 -7.00
N ALA A 247 -19.85 4.71 -7.68
CA ALA A 247 -18.81 4.03 -8.46
C ALA A 247 -18.13 4.98 -9.46
N GLY A 248 -16.83 4.74 -9.71
CA GLY A 248 -15.99 5.54 -10.61
C GLY A 248 -15.42 6.82 -9.97
N TRP A 249 -15.71 7.09 -8.70
CA TRP A 249 -15.07 8.17 -7.92
C TRP A 249 -14.10 7.58 -6.91
N ILE A 250 -12.84 8.00 -6.97
CA ILE A 250 -11.83 7.69 -5.96
C ILE A 250 -11.86 8.78 -4.88
N PRO A 251 -12.15 8.44 -3.61
CA PRO A 251 -12.01 9.39 -2.51
C PRO A 251 -10.54 9.73 -2.28
N VAL A 252 -10.27 11.01 -2.00
CA VAL A 252 -8.92 11.55 -1.82
C VAL A 252 -8.69 11.97 -0.37
N ALA A 253 -9.56 12.85 0.15
CA ALA A 253 -9.42 13.43 1.48
C ALA A 253 -10.79 13.81 2.06
N LEU A 254 -10.88 13.94 3.37
CA LEU A 254 -12.03 14.54 4.05
C LEU A 254 -11.61 15.72 4.94
N ALA A 255 -12.57 16.54 5.31
CA ALA A 255 -12.41 17.53 6.36
C ALA A 255 -13.73 17.78 7.07
N ALA A 256 -13.66 18.08 8.37
CA ALA A 256 -14.78 18.70 9.08
C ALA A 256 -14.89 20.17 8.64
N VAL A 257 -16.12 20.64 8.53
CA VAL A 257 -16.46 22.02 8.23
C VAL A 257 -17.35 22.52 9.38
N GLN A 258 -17.08 23.72 9.86
CA GLN A 258 -17.94 24.36 10.86
C GLN A 258 -19.33 24.59 10.27
N ASP A 259 -20.33 24.64 11.15
CA ASP A 259 -21.75 24.82 10.81
C ASP A 259 -21.98 25.97 9.83
N LEU A 260 -22.09 25.62 8.54
CA LEU A 260 -22.18 26.54 7.42
C LEU A 260 -23.57 27.16 7.29
N ASN A 261 -24.59 26.44 7.78
CA ASN A 261 -25.98 26.83 7.60
C ASN A 261 -26.62 27.41 8.87
N GLY A 262 -25.88 27.40 9.99
CA GLY A 262 -26.25 28.00 11.26
C GLY A 262 -27.28 27.17 12.05
N ASN A 263 -27.40 25.87 11.80
CA ASN A 263 -28.39 25.01 12.46
C ASN A 263 -27.85 24.25 13.69
N GLY A 264 -26.60 24.49 14.06
CA GLY A 264 -25.91 23.87 15.18
C GLY A 264 -25.25 22.52 14.88
N ALA A 265 -25.36 21.99 13.66
CA ALA A 265 -24.69 20.76 13.26
C ALA A 265 -23.49 21.05 12.34
N PRO A 266 -22.31 20.46 12.59
CA PRO A 266 -21.18 20.61 11.68
C PRO A 266 -21.40 19.88 10.35
N GLU A 267 -20.66 20.27 9.32
CA GLU A 267 -20.63 19.60 8.03
C GLU A 267 -19.35 18.78 7.81
N ILE A 268 -19.41 17.93 6.78
CA ILE A 268 -18.31 17.10 6.32
C ILE A 268 -18.11 17.39 4.83
N ALA A 269 -16.88 17.76 4.48
CA ALA A 269 -16.44 17.89 3.10
C ALA A 269 -15.64 16.65 2.69
N VAL A 270 -15.96 16.07 1.52
CA VAL A 270 -15.21 14.96 0.94
C VAL A 270 -14.73 15.34 -0.45
N LEU A 271 -13.42 15.27 -0.66
CA LEU A 271 -12.76 15.45 -1.95
C LEU A 271 -12.64 14.10 -2.66
N ALA A 272 -13.04 14.04 -3.92
CA ALA A 272 -12.88 12.87 -4.77
C ALA A 272 -12.53 13.26 -6.22
N SER A 273 -11.93 12.30 -6.94
CA SER A 273 -11.69 12.40 -8.38
C SER A 273 -12.39 11.29 -9.15
N ASN A 274 -13.00 11.61 -10.30
CA ASN A 274 -13.63 10.62 -11.16
C ASN A 274 -12.61 9.98 -12.11
N GLU A 275 -12.54 8.65 -12.15
CA GLU A 275 -11.57 7.90 -12.96
C GLU A 275 -11.84 7.99 -14.46
N GLY A 276 -13.11 8.09 -14.86
CA GLY A 276 -13.50 8.12 -16.28
C GLY A 276 -13.37 9.51 -16.90
N THR A 277 -13.74 10.56 -16.17
CA THR A 277 -13.78 11.94 -16.69
C THR A 277 -12.62 12.81 -16.21
N GLY A 278 -11.88 12.38 -15.20
CA GLY A 278 -10.86 13.18 -14.52
C GLY A 278 -11.43 14.30 -13.63
N ALA A 279 -12.76 14.44 -13.52
CA ALA A 279 -13.38 15.49 -12.73
C ALA A 279 -12.92 15.46 -11.27
N VAL A 280 -12.66 16.64 -10.68
CA VAL A 280 -12.28 16.79 -9.27
C VAL A 280 -13.40 17.56 -8.58
N GLN A 281 -13.98 16.99 -7.52
CA GLN A 281 -15.12 17.58 -6.84
C GLN A 281 -15.01 17.43 -5.33
N VAL A 282 -15.44 18.47 -4.62
CA VAL A 282 -15.75 18.39 -3.19
C VAL A 282 -17.25 18.37 -2.99
N VAL A 283 -17.74 17.39 -2.24
CA VAL A 283 -19.14 17.31 -1.81
C VAL A 283 -19.21 17.62 -0.31
N ILE A 284 -20.11 18.53 0.07
CA ILE A 284 -20.32 18.94 1.46
C ILE A 284 -21.70 18.51 1.92
N LYS A 285 -21.75 17.81 3.05
CA LYS A 285 -22.99 17.33 3.66
C LYS A 285 -23.03 17.62 5.14
N GLU A 286 -24.22 17.83 5.67
CA GLU A 286 -24.45 17.94 7.10
C GLU A 286 -24.17 16.61 7.80
N ALA A 287 -23.41 16.65 8.90
CA ALA A 287 -23.02 15.45 9.64
C ALA A 287 -24.22 14.78 10.31
N ALA A 288 -25.18 15.57 10.83
CA ALA A 288 -26.36 15.06 11.53
C ALA A 288 -27.31 14.31 10.58
N THR A 289 -27.75 14.96 9.49
CA THR A 289 -28.77 14.38 8.61
C THR A 289 -28.20 13.71 7.36
N GLY A 290 -27.06 14.17 6.85
CA GLY A 290 -26.56 13.82 5.53
C GLY A 290 -27.14 14.64 4.39
N ALA A 291 -27.87 15.71 4.71
CA ALA A 291 -28.36 16.68 3.74
C ALA A 291 -27.20 17.22 2.90
N LEU A 292 -27.40 17.32 1.59
CA LEU A 292 -26.42 17.91 0.69
C LEU A 292 -26.48 19.44 0.79
N LEU A 293 -25.34 20.07 1.06
CA LEU A 293 -25.24 21.53 1.06
C LEU A 293 -24.60 22.04 -0.23
N SER A 294 -23.48 21.46 -0.65
CA SER A 294 -22.75 21.94 -1.82
C SER A 294 -22.03 20.83 -2.58
N LYS A 295 -21.83 21.09 -3.88
CA LYS A 295 -20.93 20.37 -4.76
C LYS A 295 -20.06 21.40 -5.48
N ILE A 296 -18.75 21.29 -5.31
CA ILE A 296 -17.80 22.26 -5.84
C ILE A 296 -16.83 21.55 -6.76
N ASP A 297 -16.84 21.93 -8.03
CA ASP A 297 -15.89 21.43 -9.02
C ASP A 297 -14.59 22.23 -8.97
N PHE A 298 -13.47 21.53 -9.12
CA PHE A 298 -12.12 22.06 -9.19
C PHE A 298 -11.48 21.78 -10.54
N ASP A 299 -10.38 22.47 -10.83
CA ASP A 299 -9.60 22.29 -12.04
C ASP A 299 -9.11 20.84 -12.19
N ASN A 300 -9.66 20.14 -13.18
CA ASN A 300 -9.39 18.74 -13.46
C ASN A 300 -8.04 18.50 -14.16
N ALA A 301 -7.29 19.55 -14.51
CA ALA A 301 -5.93 19.40 -15.00
C ALA A 301 -4.93 19.03 -13.89
N TYR A 302 -5.34 19.12 -12.62
CA TYR A 302 -4.49 18.83 -11.46
C TYR A 302 -5.04 17.60 -10.72
N LYS A 303 -4.19 16.59 -10.51
CA LYS A 303 -4.55 15.45 -9.67
C LYS A 303 -4.64 15.91 -8.20
N PRO A 304 -5.78 15.77 -7.54
CA PRO A 304 -5.97 16.24 -6.17
C PRO A 304 -5.13 15.41 -5.19
N LYS A 305 -4.63 16.07 -4.15
CA LYS A 305 -3.80 15.45 -3.09
C LYS A 305 -4.35 15.73 -1.70
N GLU A 306 -4.80 16.96 -1.45
CA GLU A 306 -5.17 17.40 -0.12
C GLU A 306 -6.37 18.34 -0.16
N LEU A 307 -7.19 18.27 0.88
CA LEU A 307 -8.33 19.13 1.12
C LEU A 307 -8.07 19.95 2.38
N ILE A 308 -8.23 21.27 2.29
CA ILE A 308 -8.09 22.18 3.42
C ILE A 308 -9.36 23.02 3.54
N VAL A 309 -9.91 23.08 4.74
CA VAL A 309 -11.04 23.95 5.08
C VAL A 309 -10.53 25.02 6.04
N ARG A 310 -10.86 26.28 5.78
CA ARG A 310 -10.42 27.39 6.65
C ARG A 310 -11.57 28.35 6.93
N GLY A 311 -12.06 28.30 8.17
CA GLY A 311 -13.25 29.06 8.57
C GLY A 311 -14.46 28.70 7.72
N ASP A 312 -15.45 29.59 7.69
CA ASP A 312 -16.79 29.22 7.21
C ASP A 312 -17.02 29.56 5.73
N ASN A 313 -16.01 30.10 5.04
CA ASN A 313 -16.17 30.62 3.69
C ASN A 313 -15.24 29.99 2.66
N HIS A 314 -14.17 29.31 3.08
CA HIS A 314 -13.10 28.89 2.17
C HIS A 314 -12.82 27.40 2.23
N ILE A 315 -12.74 26.82 1.03
CA ILE A 315 -12.27 25.46 0.82
C ILE A 315 -11.18 25.46 -0.25
N ALA A 316 -10.11 24.74 0.01
CA ALA A 316 -8.92 24.71 -0.83
C ALA A 316 -8.53 23.28 -1.18
N VAL A 317 -8.16 23.07 -2.44
CA VAL A 317 -7.63 21.80 -2.92
C VAL A 317 -6.20 22.02 -3.42
N LEU A 318 -5.26 21.26 -2.88
CA LEU A 318 -3.93 21.12 -3.43
C LEU A 318 -3.95 20.00 -4.47
N GLY A 319 -3.41 20.27 -5.65
CA GLY A 319 -3.21 19.24 -6.67
C GLY A 319 -1.92 19.46 -7.46
N THR A 320 -1.48 18.41 -8.17
CA THR A 320 -0.30 18.46 -9.04
C THR A 320 -0.70 18.13 -10.47
N ASN A 321 -0.28 18.97 -11.41
CA ASN A 321 -0.50 18.70 -12.83
C ASN A 321 0.45 17.59 -13.29
N PRO A 322 -0.06 16.47 -13.81
CA PRO A 322 0.76 15.31 -14.14
C PRO A 322 1.64 15.50 -15.38
N VAL A 323 1.40 16.54 -16.20
CA VAL A 323 2.14 16.81 -17.43
C VAL A 323 3.41 17.62 -17.16
N ASN A 324 3.31 18.65 -16.30
CA ASN A 324 4.42 19.57 -16.03
C ASN A 324 4.92 19.52 -14.58
N ASN A 325 4.34 18.67 -13.73
CA ASN A 325 4.65 18.51 -12.30
C ASN A 325 4.47 19.78 -11.44
N ILE A 326 3.82 20.82 -11.96
CA ILE A 326 3.55 22.03 -11.18
C ILE A 326 2.39 21.75 -10.21
N SER A 327 2.58 22.10 -8.95
CA SER A 327 1.53 22.03 -7.95
C SER A 327 0.77 23.35 -7.85
N GLN A 328 -0.52 23.28 -7.55
CA GLN A 328 -1.40 24.42 -7.40
C GLN A 328 -2.34 24.22 -6.23
N VAL A 329 -2.55 25.28 -5.47
CA VAL A 329 -3.67 25.40 -4.53
C VAL A 329 -4.76 26.23 -5.19
N GLU A 330 -5.95 25.66 -5.32
CA GLU A 330 -7.15 26.34 -5.78
C GLU A 330 -8.11 26.53 -4.60
N VAL A 331 -8.46 27.79 -4.32
CA VAL A 331 -9.34 28.19 -3.23
C VAL A 331 -10.67 28.65 -3.80
N ARG A 332 -11.76 28.10 -3.27
CA ARG A 332 -13.13 28.40 -3.67
C ARG A 332 -13.99 28.71 -2.45
N HIS A 333 -15.09 29.39 -2.71
CA HIS A 333 -16.11 29.63 -1.70
C HIS A 333 -16.85 28.33 -1.37
N VAL A 334 -17.00 28.02 -0.08
CA VAL A 334 -17.47 26.71 0.40
C VAL A 334 -18.94 26.38 0.08
N LEU A 335 -19.80 27.39 -0.12
CA LEU A 335 -21.21 27.17 -0.51
C LEU A 335 -21.44 27.22 -2.03
N ASN A 336 -21.06 28.30 -2.70
CA ASN A 336 -21.39 28.50 -4.12
C ASN A 336 -20.27 28.08 -5.10
N GLY A 337 -19.11 27.64 -4.59
CA GLY A 337 -17.99 27.17 -5.41
C GLY A 337 -17.29 28.25 -6.25
N THR A 338 -17.60 29.53 -6.04
CA THR A 338 -16.96 30.62 -6.78
C THR A 338 -15.45 30.62 -6.55
N LEU A 339 -14.69 30.86 -7.61
CA LEU A 339 -13.22 30.89 -7.54
C LEU A 339 -12.77 32.14 -6.78
N ILE A 340 -11.95 31.93 -5.74
CA ILE A 340 -11.38 33.02 -4.95
C ILE A 340 -9.93 33.25 -5.33
N LYS A 341 -9.12 32.18 -5.40
CA LYS A 341 -7.69 32.29 -5.71
C LYS A 341 -7.13 31.01 -6.29
N LYS A 342 -6.17 31.14 -7.21
CA LYS A 342 -5.22 30.08 -7.58
C LYS A 342 -3.81 30.52 -7.23
N THR A 343 -3.04 29.64 -6.60
CA THR A 343 -1.64 29.89 -6.29
C THR A 343 -0.83 28.69 -6.79
N ARG A 344 0.09 28.94 -7.73
CA ARG A 344 1.03 27.92 -8.19
C ARG A 344 2.21 27.86 -7.23
N ILE A 345 2.61 26.65 -6.91
CA ILE A 345 3.81 26.35 -6.15
C ILE A 345 4.84 25.88 -7.17
N PHE A 346 5.78 26.76 -7.50
CA PHE A 346 6.89 26.42 -8.39
C PHE A 346 7.94 25.65 -7.61
N ASN A 347 8.63 24.72 -8.28
CA ASN A 347 9.65 23.85 -7.68
C ASN A 347 10.68 24.68 -6.89
N GLU A 348 10.63 24.58 -5.56
CA GLU A 348 11.74 24.94 -4.65
C GLU A 348 12.44 23.68 -4.12
N LEU A 349 12.42 22.58 -4.90
CA LEU A 349 13.17 21.36 -4.62
C LEU A 349 13.87 20.86 -5.88
#